data_AF-A0A3D8REM6-F1
#
_entry.id   AF-A0A3D8REM6-F1
#
_cell.length_a   1.000
_cell.length_b   1.000
_cell.length_c   1.000
_cell.angle_alpha   90.00
_cell.angle_beta   90.00
_cell.angle_gamma   90.00
#
_symmetry.space_group_name_H-M   'P 1'
#
loop_
_entity.id
_entity.type
_entity.pdbx_description
1 polymer ?
#
loop_
_entity_poly.entity_id
_entity_poly.type
_entity_poly.pdbx_seq_one_letter_code
_entity_poly.pdbx_strand_id
1 'polypeptide(L)'
;MTTAPNDPDSPDNNDPPNIDYLPPIRNPADEEKLRQFARDTRYPARQEIKLHRAIRRNDIDGVRTALANGVSPDGRFCGLSPITQCLRYERPHIMRLLFEHNVSSPQPCTPENGFEDEILLAAEKGNLDMLSALVAYREEKRGYRSRGFHFKPGYMDYAEPIHAAARGNEVPGCIGWLLERGADVNEETPRWRTPLHFAVDRETARVGVVRYLLGMGADVDRVTDIGETAIYLAADRGNGRVVEELMKWSPRLDGRVEPDGKTVLHAAAANCSLEVVKLLVEGGADVYARDKEGRSILEYARGSRRIETVDWIMGNTTLETLVTEVF
;
A
#
# COMPACT_ATOMS: atom_id res chain seq x y z
N MET A 1 44.23 33.64 -14.05
CA MET A 1 44.07 32.18 -13.91
C MET A 1 42.63 31.94 -13.52
N THR A 2 41.84 31.59 -14.52
CA THR A 2 40.39 31.41 -14.53
C THR A 2 40.00 30.17 -13.75
N THR A 3 39.23 30.31 -12.67
CA THR A 3 38.46 29.22 -12.06
C THR A 3 37.14 29.11 -12.82
N ALA A 4 36.91 27.94 -13.43
CA ALA A 4 35.73 27.62 -14.22
C ALA A 4 34.45 27.53 -13.33
N PRO A 5 33.26 27.75 -13.92
CA PRO A 5 31.97 27.69 -13.23
C PRO A 5 31.43 26.27 -13.11
N ASN A 6 30.55 26.08 -12.12
CA ASN A 6 29.82 24.85 -11.78
C ASN A 6 29.25 24.12 -13.01
N ASP A 7 29.54 22.81 -13.10
CA ASP A 7 28.92 21.88 -14.04
C ASP A 7 27.42 21.71 -13.70
N PRO A 8 26.50 21.91 -14.66
CA PRO A 8 25.06 21.74 -14.45
C PRO A 8 24.55 20.30 -14.63
N ASP A 9 25.44 19.32 -14.88
CA ASP A 9 25.07 17.95 -15.24
C ASP A 9 25.28 16.91 -14.11
N SER A 10 24.99 17.26 -12.85
CA SER A 10 24.79 16.23 -11.81
C SER A 10 23.29 15.93 -11.63
N PRO A 11 22.75 14.80 -12.14
CA PRO A 11 21.42 14.35 -11.76
C PRO A 11 21.53 13.32 -10.64
N ASP A 12 21.63 13.82 -9.42
CA ASP A 12 20.95 13.23 -8.27
C ASP A 12 19.50 13.69 -8.41
N ASN A 13 18.58 12.83 -8.87
CA ASN A 13 17.14 13.14 -8.90
C ASN A 13 16.29 11.87 -9.03
N ASN A 14 15.53 11.63 -7.97
CA ASN A 14 14.62 10.51 -7.73
C ASN A 14 13.18 10.84 -8.21
N ASP A 15 13.04 11.56 -9.33
CA ASP A 15 11.75 11.87 -9.92
C ASP A 15 11.35 10.79 -10.95
N PRO A 16 10.06 10.37 -11.01
CA PRO A 16 9.59 9.51 -12.07
C PRO A 16 9.81 10.18 -13.43
N PRO A 17 10.13 9.42 -14.49
CA PRO A 17 10.43 10.00 -15.79
C PRO A 17 9.24 10.84 -16.29
N ASN A 18 9.51 12.13 -16.49
CA ASN A 18 8.60 13.14 -17.02
C ASN A 18 7.99 12.69 -18.36
N ILE A 19 6.66 12.74 -18.48
CA ILE A 19 5.85 12.11 -19.54
C ILE A 19 5.84 12.92 -20.86
N ASP A 20 6.56 14.05 -20.95
CA ASP A 20 6.41 15.02 -22.06
C ASP A 20 7.53 15.11 -23.12
N TYR A 21 8.44 14.13 -23.23
CA TYR A 21 9.42 14.12 -24.35
C TYR A 21 9.22 12.95 -25.33
N LEU A 22 8.34 13.15 -26.30
CA LEU A 22 8.57 12.64 -27.65
C LEU A 22 9.02 13.84 -28.50
N PRO A 23 10.23 13.84 -29.11
CA PRO A 23 10.62 14.93 -29.98
C PRO A 23 9.66 15.00 -31.19
N PRO A 24 9.22 16.21 -31.61
CA PRO A 24 8.37 16.34 -32.78
C PRO A 24 9.14 15.93 -34.04
N ILE A 25 8.50 15.11 -34.89
CA ILE A 25 9.08 14.61 -36.15
C ILE A 25 9.38 15.81 -37.06
N ARG A 26 10.65 16.06 -37.38
CA ARG A 26 11.07 17.23 -38.19
C ARG A 26 11.79 16.90 -39.50
N ASN A 27 12.28 15.67 -39.78
CA ASN A 27 12.90 15.35 -41.07
C ASN A 27 12.91 13.83 -41.40
N PRO A 28 12.78 13.39 -42.67
CA PRO A 28 12.95 11.98 -43.10
C PRO A 28 14.23 11.26 -42.62
N ALA A 29 15.32 11.98 -42.32
CA ALA A 29 16.54 11.38 -41.76
C ALA A 29 16.36 10.92 -40.28
N ASP A 30 15.45 11.54 -39.54
CA ASP A 30 15.08 11.12 -38.19
C ASP A 30 14.19 9.86 -38.22
N GLU A 31 13.49 9.66 -39.33
CA GLU A 31 12.65 8.49 -39.57
C GLU A 31 13.47 7.21 -39.74
N GLU A 32 14.62 7.28 -40.44
CA GLU A 32 15.53 6.14 -40.61
C GLU A 32 16.29 5.82 -39.31
N LYS A 33 16.68 6.85 -38.54
CA LYS A 33 17.25 6.67 -37.19
C LYS A 33 16.25 6.07 -36.21
N LEU A 34 14.97 6.45 -36.26
CA LEU A 34 13.89 5.84 -35.50
C LEU A 34 13.62 4.39 -35.93
N ARG A 35 13.74 4.07 -37.23
CA ARG A 35 13.61 2.69 -37.75
C ARG A 35 14.77 1.81 -37.31
N GLN A 36 15.99 2.35 -37.27
CA GLN A 36 17.17 1.63 -36.80
C GLN A 36 17.15 1.47 -35.27
N PHE A 37 16.74 2.50 -34.53
CA PHE A 37 16.50 2.45 -33.08
C PHE A 37 15.37 1.48 -32.70
N ALA A 38 14.31 1.39 -33.51
CA ALA A 38 13.23 0.41 -33.36
C ALA A 38 13.62 -1.03 -33.73
N ARG A 39 14.74 -1.23 -34.43
CA ARG A 39 15.34 -2.56 -34.68
C ARG A 39 16.27 -2.98 -33.53
N ASP A 40 16.95 -2.01 -32.89
CA ASP A 40 18.01 -2.26 -31.91
C ASP A 40 17.54 -2.22 -30.44
N THR A 41 16.41 -1.58 -30.14
CA THR A 41 15.85 -1.52 -28.79
C THR A 41 14.46 -2.14 -28.74
N ARG A 42 14.11 -2.71 -27.57
CA ARG A 42 12.79 -3.23 -27.16
C ARG A 42 11.72 -2.12 -27.19
N TYR A 43 11.50 -1.51 -28.34
CA TYR A 43 10.45 -0.54 -28.56
C TYR A 43 9.16 -1.32 -28.83
N PRO A 44 8.08 -1.12 -28.07
CA PRO A 44 6.86 -1.88 -28.26
C PRO A 44 6.38 -1.68 -29.70
N ALA A 45 6.00 -2.78 -30.36
CA ALA A 45 5.56 -2.71 -31.74
C ALA A 45 4.40 -1.70 -31.85
N ARG A 46 4.28 -0.97 -32.97
CA ARG A 46 3.15 -0.04 -33.20
C ARG A 46 1.79 -0.68 -32.89
N GLN A 47 1.70 -2.00 -33.04
CA GLN A 47 0.50 -2.78 -32.76
C GLN A 47 0.27 -3.05 -31.26
N GLU A 48 1.33 -3.23 -30.45
CA GLU A 48 1.22 -3.32 -28.98
C GLU A 48 0.73 -1.99 -28.39
N ILE A 49 1.23 -0.86 -28.89
CA ILE A 49 0.74 0.48 -28.50
C ILE A 49 -0.77 0.62 -28.75
N LYS A 50 -1.27 0.07 -29.87
CA LYS A 50 -2.70 0.08 -30.20
C LYS A 50 -3.50 -0.76 -29.20
N LEU A 51 -3.00 -1.95 -28.85
CA LEU A 51 -3.61 -2.81 -27.83
C LEU A 51 -3.74 -2.07 -26.49
N HIS A 52 -2.64 -1.53 -25.96
CA HIS A 52 -2.65 -0.78 -24.69
C HIS A 52 -3.56 0.45 -24.72
N ARG A 53 -3.65 1.15 -25.85
CA ARG A 53 -4.59 2.27 -26.03
C ARG A 53 -6.04 1.81 -26.03
N ALA A 54 -6.34 0.68 -26.68
CA ALA A 54 -7.68 0.11 -26.71
C ALA A 54 -8.14 -0.32 -25.29
N ILE A 55 -7.25 -0.96 -24.51
CA ILE A 55 -7.49 -1.31 -23.11
C ILE A 55 -7.84 -0.07 -22.27
N ARG A 56 -7.05 1.00 -22.40
CA ARG A 56 -7.30 2.26 -21.68
C ARG A 56 -8.68 2.84 -21.98
N ARG A 57 -9.08 2.78 -23.26
CA ARG A 57 -10.36 3.30 -23.76
C ARG A 57 -11.55 2.38 -23.51
N ASN A 58 -11.32 1.19 -22.92
CA ASN A 58 -12.34 0.15 -22.79
C ASN A 58 -12.92 -0.32 -24.14
N ASP A 59 -12.10 -0.30 -25.19
CA ASP A 59 -12.49 -0.69 -26.55
C ASP A 59 -12.29 -2.19 -26.75
N ILE A 60 -13.33 -2.98 -26.44
CA ILE A 60 -13.30 -4.45 -26.49
C ILE A 60 -13.06 -4.95 -27.91
N ASP A 61 -13.70 -4.34 -28.91
CA ASP A 61 -13.58 -4.75 -30.31
C ASP A 61 -12.19 -4.40 -30.87
N GLY A 62 -11.65 -3.25 -30.48
CA GLY A 62 -10.27 -2.86 -30.78
C GLY A 62 -9.24 -3.83 -30.19
N VAL A 63 -9.46 -4.30 -28.96
CA VAL A 63 -8.61 -5.35 -28.34
C VAL A 63 -8.75 -6.67 -29.09
N ARG A 64 -9.98 -7.14 -29.36
CA ARG A 64 -10.23 -8.39 -30.11
C ARG A 64 -9.56 -8.36 -31.48
N THR A 65 -9.67 -7.24 -32.19
CA THR A 65 -9.04 -7.01 -33.49
C THR A 65 -7.52 -7.01 -33.37
N ALA A 66 -6.95 -6.39 -32.34
CA ALA A 66 -5.51 -6.41 -32.12
C ALA A 66 -4.99 -7.82 -31.88
N LEU A 67 -5.64 -8.60 -31.01
CA LEU A 67 -5.23 -9.99 -30.73
C LEU A 67 -5.42 -10.91 -31.95
N ALA A 68 -6.51 -10.73 -32.71
CA ALA A 68 -6.73 -11.46 -33.96
C ALA A 68 -5.67 -11.17 -35.03
N ASN A 69 -5.08 -9.97 -35.02
CA ASN A 69 -3.96 -9.60 -35.89
C ASN A 69 -2.59 -10.11 -35.41
N GLY A 70 -2.54 -10.95 -34.37
CA GLY A 70 -1.32 -11.56 -33.87
C GLY A 70 -0.50 -10.68 -32.93
N VAL A 71 -1.08 -9.61 -32.37
CA VAL A 71 -0.43 -8.82 -31.34
C VAL A 71 -0.25 -9.68 -30.08
N SER A 72 0.96 -9.67 -29.52
CA SER A 72 1.25 -10.40 -28.28
C SER A 72 0.38 -9.88 -27.13
N PRO A 73 -0.35 -10.76 -26.41
CA PRO A 73 -1.10 -10.37 -25.21
C PRO A 73 -0.19 -10.11 -24.00
N ASP A 74 1.10 -10.42 -24.11
CA ASP A 74 2.15 -10.18 -23.11
C ASP A 74 3.00 -8.93 -23.43
N GLY A 75 2.79 -8.31 -24.59
CA GLY A 75 3.57 -7.15 -25.04
C GLY A 75 3.47 -6.02 -24.02
N ARG A 76 4.61 -5.49 -23.56
CA ARG A 76 4.65 -4.45 -22.52
C ARG A 76 4.74 -3.06 -23.13
N PHE A 77 3.97 -2.13 -22.59
CA PHE A 77 4.06 -0.70 -22.92
C PHE A 77 4.29 0.08 -21.63
N CYS A 78 5.28 0.98 -21.64
CA CYS A 78 5.74 1.72 -20.45
C CYS A 78 5.98 0.83 -19.21
N GLY A 79 6.47 -0.40 -19.43
CA GLY A 79 6.71 -1.40 -18.39
C GLY A 79 5.48 -2.20 -17.96
N LEU A 80 4.26 -1.77 -18.31
CA LEU A 80 3.02 -2.42 -17.90
C LEU A 80 2.64 -3.54 -18.86
N SER A 81 2.23 -4.70 -18.31
CA SER A 81 1.57 -5.74 -19.10
C SER A 81 0.12 -5.33 -19.41
N PRO A 82 -0.51 -5.91 -20.46
CA PRO A 82 -1.92 -5.69 -20.74
C PRO A 82 -2.83 -6.06 -19.56
N ILE A 83 -2.48 -7.09 -18.78
CA ILE A 83 -3.20 -7.49 -17.55
C ILE A 83 -3.04 -6.43 -16.46
N THR A 84 -1.81 -5.99 -16.16
CA THR A 84 -1.58 -4.92 -15.16
C THR A 84 -2.35 -3.65 -15.54
N GLN A 85 -2.42 -3.33 -16.84
CA GLN A 85 -3.21 -2.21 -17.31
C GLN A 85 -4.72 -2.44 -17.14
N CYS A 86 -5.23 -3.64 -17.39
CA CYS A 86 -6.63 -3.97 -17.11
C CYS A 86 -6.95 -3.77 -15.62
N LEU A 87 -6.06 -4.19 -14.72
CA LEU A 87 -6.23 -4.00 -13.27
C LEU A 87 -6.25 -2.52 -12.88
N ARG A 88 -5.33 -1.72 -13.41
CA ARG A 88 -5.25 -0.28 -13.13
C ARG A 88 -6.49 0.50 -13.57
N TYR A 89 -7.12 0.08 -14.67
CA TYR A 89 -8.31 0.72 -15.21
C TYR A 89 -9.61 -0.06 -14.96
N GLU A 90 -9.58 -1.10 -14.12
CA GLU A 90 -10.73 -1.96 -13.78
C GLU A 90 -11.48 -2.46 -15.02
N ARG A 91 -10.80 -3.27 -15.83
CA ARG A 91 -11.31 -3.82 -17.09
C ARG A 91 -11.49 -5.35 -17.03
N PRO A 92 -12.49 -5.88 -16.29
CA PRO A 92 -12.65 -7.32 -16.09
C PRO A 92 -12.92 -8.08 -17.39
N HIS A 93 -13.76 -7.53 -18.28
CA HIS A 93 -14.09 -8.19 -19.55
C HIS A 93 -12.88 -8.30 -20.49
N ILE A 94 -12.11 -7.22 -20.60
CA ILE A 94 -10.89 -7.20 -21.41
C ILE A 94 -9.85 -8.15 -20.82
N MET A 95 -9.73 -8.21 -19.49
CA MET A 95 -8.84 -9.15 -18.82
C MET A 95 -9.20 -10.61 -19.11
N ARG A 96 -10.49 -10.98 -19.08
CA ARG A 96 -10.93 -12.34 -19.47
C ARG A 96 -10.63 -12.64 -20.93
N LEU A 97 -10.88 -11.68 -21.82
CA LEU A 97 -10.55 -11.82 -23.24
C LEU A 97 -9.04 -12.01 -23.44
N LEU A 98 -8.19 -11.33 -22.66
CA LEU A 98 -6.75 -11.60 -22.69
C LEU A 98 -6.44 -13.05 -22.28
N PHE A 99 -7.04 -13.57 -21.20
CA PHE A 99 -6.84 -14.96 -20.77
C PHE A 99 -7.20 -16.00 -21.84
N GLU A 100 -8.25 -15.77 -22.63
CA GLU A 100 -8.63 -16.63 -23.77
C GLU A 100 -7.52 -16.74 -24.82
N HIS A 101 -6.69 -15.69 -24.96
CA HIS A 101 -5.54 -15.64 -25.87
C HIS A 101 -4.23 -16.16 -25.25
N ASN A 102 -4.32 -16.95 -24.17
CA ASN A 102 -3.21 -17.70 -23.59
C ASN A 102 -2.03 -16.83 -23.13
N VAL A 103 -2.32 -15.76 -22.40
CA VAL A 103 -1.30 -14.90 -21.75
C VAL A 103 -0.38 -15.73 -20.88
N SER A 104 0.90 -15.38 -20.82
CA SER A 104 1.83 -15.97 -19.86
C SER A 104 1.24 -15.86 -18.44
N SER A 105 1.31 -16.95 -17.67
CA SER A 105 0.80 -16.97 -16.29
C SER A 105 1.38 -15.77 -15.53
N PRO A 106 0.53 -14.99 -14.83
CA PRO A 106 0.99 -13.93 -13.93
C PRO A 106 2.10 -14.48 -13.04
N GLN A 107 3.29 -13.88 -13.14
CA GLN A 107 4.45 -14.34 -12.40
C GLN A 107 4.50 -13.58 -11.07
N PRO A 108 4.88 -14.24 -9.98
CA PRO A 108 5.17 -13.51 -8.75
C PRO A 108 6.27 -12.47 -9.01
N CYS A 109 6.23 -11.35 -8.29
CA CYS A 109 7.31 -10.37 -8.31
C CYS A 109 8.66 -11.08 -8.11
N THR A 110 9.55 -11.03 -9.10
CA THR A 110 10.95 -11.45 -8.98
C THR A 110 11.87 -10.25 -9.12
N PRO A 111 13.08 -10.28 -8.52
CA PRO A 111 14.09 -9.22 -8.66
C PRO A 111 14.44 -8.89 -10.13
N GLU A 112 14.31 -9.88 -11.00
CA GLU A 112 14.59 -9.77 -12.44
C GLU A 112 13.45 -9.12 -13.22
N ASN A 113 12.21 -9.20 -12.71
CA ASN A 113 11.05 -8.69 -13.40
C ASN A 113 10.53 -7.38 -12.82
N GLY A 114 10.77 -6.99 -11.56
CA GLY A 114 10.47 -5.64 -11.05
C GLY A 114 9.03 -5.10 -11.23
N PHE A 115 8.10 -5.92 -11.70
CA PHE A 115 6.75 -5.53 -12.10
C PHE A 115 5.75 -6.08 -11.08
N GLU A 116 4.85 -5.19 -10.63
CA GLU A 116 3.73 -5.43 -9.72
C GLU A 116 3.10 -6.81 -9.90
N ASP A 117 3.07 -7.64 -8.85
CA ASP A 117 2.37 -8.92 -8.85
C ASP A 117 0.89 -8.62 -9.10
N GLU A 118 0.36 -9.09 -10.23
CA GLU A 118 -1.00 -8.79 -10.66
C GLU A 118 -2.04 -9.23 -9.62
N ILE A 119 -1.76 -10.26 -8.82
CA ILE A 119 -2.65 -10.72 -7.74
C ILE A 119 -2.66 -9.72 -6.59
N LEU A 120 -1.48 -9.23 -6.17
CA LEU A 120 -1.39 -8.24 -5.10
C LEU A 120 -2.06 -6.92 -5.51
N LEU A 121 -1.85 -6.49 -6.77
CA LEU A 121 -2.51 -5.31 -7.30
C LEU A 121 -4.03 -5.46 -7.38
N ALA A 122 -4.53 -6.61 -7.83
CA ALA A 122 -5.97 -6.91 -7.85
C ALA A 122 -6.58 -6.90 -6.44
N ALA A 123 -5.88 -7.48 -5.48
CA ALA A 123 -6.28 -7.52 -4.08
C ALA A 123 -6.34 -6.10 -3.48
N GLU A 124 -5.30 -5.29 -3.66
CA GLU A 124 -5.26 -3.90 -3.16
C GLU A 124 -6.33 -3.01 -3.80
N LYS A 125 -6.68 -3.26 -5.06
CA LYS A 125 -7.79 -2.55 -5.72
C LYS A 125 -9.17 -2.96 -5.21
N GLY A 126 -9.29 -4.09 -4.51
CA GLY A 126 -10.56 -4.59 -3.99
C GLY A 126 -11.53 -5.15 -5.04
N ASN A 127 -11.04 -5.42 -6.26
CA ASN A 127 -11.86 -5.97 -7.33
C ASN A 127 -11.89 -7.50 -7.26
N LEU A 128 -12.90 -8.04 -6.57
CA LEU A 128 -13.08 -9.48 -6.36
C LEU A 128 -13.20 -10.27 -7.67
N ASP A 129 -13.90 -9.73 -8.67
CA ASP A 129 -14.08 -10.39 -9.97
C ASP A 129 -12.75 -10.56 -10.69
N MET A 130 -11.89 -9.54 -10.64
CA MET A 130 -10.57 -9.59 -11.27
C MET A 130 -9.60 -10.45 -10.47
N LEU A 131 -9.62 -10.35 -9.14
CA LEU A 131 -8.80 -11.19 -8.26
C LEU A 131 -9.11 -12.68 -8.45
N SER A 132 -10.39 -13.05 -8.37
CA SER A 132 -10.83 -14.44 -8.53
C SER A 132 -10.50 -15.00 -9.91
N ALA A 133 -10.68 -14.20 -10.98
CA ALA A 133 -10.33 -14.61 -12.34
C ALA A 133 -8.81 -14.83 -12.51
N LEU A 134 -7.98 -13.97 -11.93
CA LEU A 134 -6.51 -14.12 -11.97
C LEU A 134 -6.04 -15.37 -11.22
N VAL A 135 -6.59 -15.62 -10.03
CA VAL A 135 -6.25 -16.80 -9.24
C VAL A 135 -6.70 -18.06 -9.98
N ALA A 136 -7.92 -18.10 -10.51
CA ALA A 136 -8.42 -19.24 -11.29
C ALA A 136 -7.54 -19.53 -12.52
N TYR A 137 -7.18 -18.50 -13.28
CA TYR A 137 -6.32 -18.65 -14.46
C TYR A 137 -4.92 -19.18 -14.09
N ARG A 138 -4.35 -18.71 -12.98
CA ARG A 138 -3.05 -19.17 -12.47
C ARG A 138 -3.11 -20.62 -11.99
N GLU A 139 -4.19 -21.02 -11.31
CA GLU A 139 -4.42 -22.40 -10.86
C GLU A 139 -4.54 -23.37 -12.04
N GLU A 140 -5.27 -22.97 -13.09
CA GLU A 140 -5.40 -23.75 -14.34
C GLU A 140 -4.05 -23.95 -15.04
N LYS A 141 -3.26 -22.88 -15.20
CA LYS A 141 -1.98 -22.93 -15.93
C LYS A 141 -0.86 -23.65 -15.19
N ARG A 142 -0.84 -23.61 -13.85
CA ARG A 142 0.29 -24.16 -13.05
C ARG A 142 0.09 -25.60 -12.60
N GLY A 143 -1.07 -26.22 -12.81
CA GLY A 143 -1.34 -27.59 -12.33
C GLY A 143 -1.14 -27.75 -10.81
N TYR A 144 -1.14 -26.65 -10.06
CA TYR A 144 -0.73 -26.59 -8.66
C TYR A 144 -1.97 -26.64 -7.76
N ARG A 145 -2.20 -27.81 -7.16
CA ARG A 145 -3.15 -27.95 -6.04
C ARG A 145 -2.52 -27.38 -4.77
N SER A 146 -3.15 -26.32 -4.27
CA SER A 146 -3.30 -25.91 -2.87
C SER A 146 -2.21 -26.33 -1.88
N ARG A 147 -1.43 -25.35 -1.45
CA ARG A 147 -0.94 -25.26 -0.08
C ARG A 147 -0.78 -23.78 0.29
N GLY A 148 -1.90 -23.15 0.62
CA GLY A 148 -1.96 -21.77 1.09
C GLY A 148 -1.50 -20.74 0.05
N PHE A 149 -1.80 -19.48 0.29
CA PHE A 149 -1.23 -18.38 -0.48
C PHE A 149 0.23 -18.09 -0.07
N HIS A 150 1.03 -19.13 0.19
CA HIS A 150 2.44 -18.99 0.58
C HIS A 150 3.31 -18.77 -0.67
N PHE A 151 3.49 -17.52 -1.04
CA PHE A 151 4.50 -17.08 -2.00
C PHE A 151 5.90 -17.15 -1.32
N LYS A 152 6.97 -17.33 -2.10
CA LYS A 152 8.32 -17.51 -1.53
C LYS A 152 8.95 -16.18 -1.11
N PRO A 153 9.76 -16.13 -0.02
CA PRO A 153 10.40 -14.92 0.46
C PRO A 153 11.50 -14.43 -0.49
N GLY A 154 11.51 -13.14 -0.80
CA GLY A 154 12.56 -12.50 -1.60
C GLY A 154 12.56 -10.97 -1.60
N TYR A 155 11.62 -10.32 -0.90
CA TYR A 155 11.55 -8.87 -0.77
C TYR A 155 11.36 -8.49 0.70
N MET A 156 11.91 -7.34 1.10
CA MET A 156 11.87 -6.83 2.48
C MET A 156 10.45 -6.50 2.96
N ASP A 157 9.47 -6.51 2.05
CA ASP A 157 8.03 -6.42 2.29
C ASP A 157 7.29 -7.55 1.57
N TYR A 158 7.66 -8.80 1.87
CA TYR A 158 6.85 -9.93 1.42
C TYR A 158 5.44 -9.81 2.01
N ALA A 159 4.48 -9.41 1.18
CA ALA A 159 3.09 -9.21 1.55
C ALA A 159 2.23 -10.20 0.76
N GLU A 160 1.49 -11.05 1.46
CA GLU A 160 0.48 -11.93 0.84
C GLU A 160 -0.73 -11.14 0.32
N PRO A 161 -1.56 -11.72 -0.58
CA PRO A 161 -2.75 -11.04 -1.10
C PRO A 161 -3.69 -10.48 -0.03
N ILE A 162 -3.76 -11.11 1.15
CA ILE A 162 -4.60 -10.64 2.25
C ILE A 162 -4.09 -9.32 2.85
N HIS A 163 -2.77 -9.11 2.90
CA HIS A 163 -2.16 -7.84 3.31
C HIS A 163 -2.47 -6.72 2.31
N ALA A 164 -2.34 -7.03 1.02
CA ALA A 164 -2.67 -6.09 -0.06
C ALA A 164 -4.16 -5.74 -0.05
N ALA A 165 -5.04 -6.73 0.09
CA ALA A 165 -6.48 -6.52 0.23
C ALA A 165 -6.84 -5.67 1.45
N ALA A 166 -6.17 -5.89 2.58
CA ALA A 166 -6.37 -5.08 3.79
C ALA A 166 -5.92 -3.62 3.63
N ARG A 167 -4.81 -3.37 2.91
CA ARG A 167 -4.37 -2.01 2.56
C ARG A 167 -5.32 -1.32 1.58
N GLY A 168 -6.04 -2.11 0.78
CA GLY A 168 -7.03 -1.65 -0.17
C GLY A 168 -8.17 -0.91 0.53
N ASN A 169 -8.68 0.13 -0.13
CA ASN A 169 -9.71 0.98 0.46
C ASN A 169 -11.12 0.52 0.09
N GLU A 170 -11.33 -0.67 -0.45
CA GLU A 170 -12.64 -1.14 -0.94
C GLU A 170 -13.14 -2.40 -0.23
N VAL A 171 -14.40 -2.76 -0.52
CA VAL A 171 -15.25 -3.75 0.16
C VAL A 171 -14.47 -4.98 0.68
N PRO A 172 -14.76 -5.48 1.90
CA PRO A 172 -14.10 -6.66 2.46
C PRO A 172 -14.30 -7.96 1.68
N GLY A 173 -14.89 -7.93 0.48
CA GLY A 173 -15.13 -9.09 -0.37
C GLY A 173 -13.84 -9.80 -0.77
N CYS A 174 -12.77 -9.08 -1.12
CA CYS A 174 -11.47 -9.70 -1.39
C CYS A 174 -10.90 -10.39 -0.14
N ILE A 175 -11.01 -9.75 1.03
CA ILE A 175 -10.52 -10.32 2.30
C ILE A 175 -11.32 -11.59 2.64
N GLY A 176 -12.66 -11.51 2.62
CA GLY A 176 -13.53 -12.65 2.88
C GLY A 176 -13.28 -13.82 1.93
N TRP A 177 -13.15 -13.54 0.63
CA TRP A 177 -12.85 -14.57 -0.35
C TRP A 177 -11.48 -15.23 -0.14
N LEU A 178 -10.46 -14.47 0.29
CA LEU A 178 -9.14 -15.02 0.63
C LEU A 178 -9.20 -15.88 1.90
N LEU A 179 -9.93 -15.44 2.93
CA LEU A 179 -10.15 -16.20 4.17
C LEU A 179 -10.90 -17.51 3.93
N GLU A 180 -11.94 -17.50 3.10
CA GLU A 180 -12.68 -18.71 2.67
C GLU A 180 -11.77 -19.73 1.96
N ARG A 181 -10.67 -19.27 1.35
CA ARG A 181 -9.66 -20.09 0.69
C ARG A 181 -8.48 -20.46 1.58
N GLY A 182 -8.57 -20.18 2.89
CA GLY A 182 -7.60 -20.60 3.89
C GLY A 182 -6.43 -19.64 4.09
N ALA A 183 -6.55 -18.37 3.71
CA ALA A 183 -5.63 -17.34 4.21
C ALA A 183 -5.79 -17.13 5.72
N ASP A 184 -4.69 -16.84 6.42
CA ASP A 184 -4.73 -16.49 7.84
C ASP A 184 -4.98 -14.98 8.02
N VAL A 185 -5.97 -14.62 8.85
CA VAL A 185 -6.28 -13.22 9.20
C VAL A 185 -5.13 -12.56 9.96
N ASN A 186 -4.28 -13.36 10.60
CA ASN A 186 -3.10 -12.96 11.36
C ASN A 186 -1.79 -13.32 10.68
N GLU A 187 -1.80 -13.59 9.37
CA GLU A 187 -0.57 -13.84 8.61
C GLU A 187 0.44 -12.70 8.83
N GLU A 188 1.73 -13.03 8.98
CA GLU A 188 2.76 -12.04 9.26
C GLU A 188 3.74 -11.91 8.09
N THR A 189 4.05 -10.68 7.70
CA THR A 189 5.20 -10.42 6.83
C THR A 189 6.52 -10.63 7.57
N PRO A 190 7.69 -10.64 6.89
CA PRO A 190 8.99 -10.69 7.56
C PRO A 190 9.26 -9.57 8.58
N ARG A 191 8.51 -8.45 8.49
CA ARG A 191 8.53 -7.33 9.44
C ARG A 191 7.41 -7.43 10.49
N TRP A 192 6.86 -8.63 10.67
CA TRP A 192 5.78 -8.97 11.61
C TRP A 192 4.51 -8.13 11.42
N ARG A 193 4.31 -7.59 10.22
CA ARG A 193 3.11 -6.81 9.91
C ARG A 193 2.00 -7.77 9.54
N THR A 194 0.86 -7.65 10.22
CA THR A 194 -0.37 -8.40 9.91
C THR A 194 -1.29 -7.65 8.95
N PRO A 195 -2.33 -8.27 8.36
CA PRO A 195 -3.35 -7.57 7.59
C PRO A 195 -3.95 -6.36 8.32
N LEU A 196 -4.13 -6.46 9.65
CA LEU A 196 -4.63 -5.34 10.46
C LEU A 196 -3.66 -4.13 10.44
N HIS A 197 -2.35 -4.36 10.47
CA HIS A 197 -1.35 -3.28 10.32
C HIS A 197 -1.40 -2.63 8.94
N PHE A 198 -1.69 -3.40 7.89
CA PHE A 198 -1.83 -2.87 6.53
C PHE A 198 -3.13 -2.05 6.36
N ALA A 199 -4.20 -2.45 7.05
CA ALA A 199 -5.49 -1.75 7.00
C ALA A 199 -5.45 -0.32 7.59
N VAL A 200 -4.48 -0.04 8.46
CA VAL A 200 -4.35 1.24 9.17
C VAL A 200 -3.14 2.08 8.72
N ASP A 201 -2.36 1.61 7.76
CA ASP A 201 -1.10 2.25 7.32
C ASP A 201 -1.30 3.55 6.53
N ARG A 202 -2.54 3.85 6.11
CA ARG A 202 -2.89 5.05 5.34
C ARG A 202 -3.79 5.96 6.16
N GLU A 203 -3.61 7.27 6.02
CA GLU A 203 -4.51 8.28 6.61
C GLU A 203 -5.98 8.07 6.15
N THR A 204 -6.17 7.63 4.91
CA THR A 204 -7.49 7.34 4.32
C THR A 204 -8.05 5.96 4.66
N ALA A 205 -7.47 5.27 5.66
CA ALA A 205 -7.93 3.96 6.11
C ALA A 205 -9.42 3.97 6.46
N ARG A 206 -10.16 3.00 5.90
CA ARG A 206 -11.58 2.82 6.16
C ARG A 206 -11.79 1.93 7.38
N VAL A 207 -12.53 2.47 8.36
CA VAL A 207 -13.04 1.77 9.55
C VAL A 207 -13.73 0.44 9.20
N GLY A 208 -14.39 0.35 8.03
CA GLY A 208 -15.07 -0.87 7.59
C GLY A 208 -14.15 -2.07 7.41
N VAL A 209 -12.92 -1.87 6.90
CA VAL A 209 -11.94 -2.96 6.72
C VAL A 209 -11.40 -3.42 8.06
N VAL A 210 -11.06 -2.46 8.93
CA VAL A 210 -10.60 -2.71 10.31
C VAL A 210 -11.64 -3.52 11.10
N ARG A 211 -12.91 -3.07 11.08
CA ARG A 211 -14.02 -3.78 11.72
C ARG A 211 -14.19 -5.19 11.18
N TYR A 212 -14.08 -5.37 9.87
CA TYR A 212 -14.22 -6.68 9.24
C TYR A 212 -13.10 -7.63 9.70
N LEU A 213 -11.84 -7.19 9.64
CA LEU A 213 -10.70 -8.00 10.10
C LEU A 213 -10.83 -8.40 11.57
N LEU A 214 -11.17 -7.46 12.45
CA LEU A 214 -11.39 -7.75 13.87
C LEU A 214 -12.56 -8.72 14.08
N GLY A 215 -13.65 -8.55 13.33
CA GLY A 215 -14.78 -9.49 13.33
C GLY A 215 -14.42 -10.89 12.84
N MET A 216 -13.37 -11.04 12.03
CA MET A 216 -12.83 -12.32 11.56
C MET A 216 -11.74 -12.88 12.49
N GLY A 217 -11.46 -12.25 13.64
CA GLY A 217 -10.50 -12.74 14.62
C GLY A 217 -9.07 -12.22 14.44
N ALA A 218 -8.89 -11.07 13.78
CA ALA A 218 -7.61 -10.37 13.79
C ALA A 218 -7.20 -10.02 15.23
N ASP A 219 -5.95 -10.33 15.58
CA ASP A 219 -5.35 -10.01 16.87
C ASP A 219 -4.94 -8.53 16.88
N VAL A 220 -5.59 -7.76 17.75
CA VAL A 220 -5.43 -6.31 17.84
C VAL A 220 -4.10 -5.88 18.48
N ASP A 221 -3.46 -6.78 19.24
CA ASP A 221 -2.27 -6.50 20.04
C ASP A 221 -0.97 -6.96 19.40
N ARG A 222 -1.03 -7.52 18.18
CA ARG A 222 0.16 -7.85 17.40
C ARG A 222 1.00 -6.60 17.17
N VAL A 223 2.30 -6.82 17.13
CA VAL A 223 3.30 -5.76 16.94
C VAL A 223 4.19 -6.06 15.74
N THR A 224 4.63 -5.00 15.07
CA THR A 224 5.67 -5.08 14.03
C THR A 224 7.05 -5.38 14.63
N ASP A 225 8.04 -5.59 13.76
CA ASP A 225 9.46 -5.78 14.13
C ASP A 225 10.06 -4.63 14.97
N ILE A 226 9.44 -3.45 14.93
CA ILE A 226 9.80 -2.28 15.74
C ILE A 226 8.79 -1.97 16.86
N GLY A 227 7.86 -2.87 17.15
CA GLY A 227 6.94 -2.74 18.29
C GLY A 227 5.67 -1.93 18.02
N GLU A 228 5.37 -1.58 16.77
CA GLU A 228 4.15 -0.82 16.44
C GLU A 228 2.92 -1.72 16.51
N THR A 229 1.91 -1.32 17.28
CA THR A 229 0.58 -1.93 17.21
C THR A 229 -0.27 -1.26 16.13
N ALA A 230 -1.38 -1.90 15.73
CA ALA A 230 -2.34 -1.29 14.81
C ALA A 230 -2.90 0.06 15.34
N ILE A 231 -3.14 0.17 16.66
CA ILE A 231 -3.61 1.42 17.26
C ILE A 231 -2.54 2.51 17.27
N TYR A 232 -1.26 2.14 17.46
CA TYR A 232 -0.15 3.09 17.30
C TYR A 232 -0.11 3.65 15.88
N LEU A 233 -0.13 2.79 14.86
CA LEU A 233 -0.13 3.22 13.46
C LEU A 233 -1.32 4.13 13.14
N ALA A 234 -2.52 3.77 13.58
CA ALA A 234 -3.71 4.61 13.37
C ALA A 234 -3.57 5.99 14.01
N ALA A 235 -3.01 6.06 15.23
CA ALA A 235 -2.75 7.33 15.92
C ALA A 235 -1.65 8.14 15.24
N ASP A 236 -0.56 7.50 14.79
CA ASP A 236 0.54 8.14 14.07
C ASP A 236 0.08 8.72 12.73
N ARG A 237 -0.84 8.03 12.03
CA ARG A 237 -1.47 8.54 10.80
C ARG A 237 -2.58 9.57 11.06
N GLY A 238 -2.87 9.93 12.31
CA GLY A 238 -3.90 10.93 12.66
C GLY A 238 -5.34 10.44 12.44
N ASN A 239 -5.57 9.15 12.23
CA ASN A 239 -6.89 8.62 11.91
C ASN A 239 -7.69 8.28 13.18
N GLY A 240 -8.22 9.32 13.83
CA GLY A 240 -8.97 9.20 15.08
C GLY A 240 -10.17 8.25 15.01
N ARG A 241 -10.85 8.16 13.86
CA ARG A 241 -12.00 7.24 13.68
C ARG A 241 -11.59 5.78 13.72
N VAL A 242 -10.41 5.45 13.23
CA VAL A 242 -9.85 4.09 13.33
C VAL A 242 -9.39 3.81 14.75
N VAL A 243 -8.78 4.80 15.44
CA VAL A 243 -8.43 4.67 16.86
C VAL A 243 -9.68 4.39 17.71
N GLU A 244 -10.77 5.14 17.52
CA GLU A 244 -12.05 4.92 18.19
C GLU A 244 -12.62 3.52 17.94
N GLU A 245 -12.48 2.99 16.73
CA GLU A 245 -12.93 1.63 16.42
C GLU A 245 -12.05 0.58 17.08
N LEU A 246 -10.73 0.72 17.03
CA LEU A 246 -9.79 -0.19 17.67
C LEU A 246 -9.99 -0.23 19.18
N MET A 247 -10.26 0.91 19.82
CA MET A 247 -10.52 1.01 21.26
C MET A 247 -11.70 0.16 21.75
N LYS A 248 -12.67 -0.16 20.88
CA LYS A 248 -13.80 -1.06 21.22
C LYS A 248 -13.36 -2.50 21.48
N TRP A 249 -12.15 -2.86 21.05
CA TRP A 249 -11.55 -4.18 21.22
C TRP A 249 -10.51 -4.21 22.35
N SER A 250 -10.49 -3.18 23.19
CA SER A 250 -9.62 -3.05 24.37
C SER A 250 -8.13 -3.35 24.10
N PRO A 251 -7.51 -2.66 23.13
CA PRO A 251 -6.14 -2.91 22.74
C PRO A 251 -5.16 -2.45 23.83
N ARG A 252 -3.98 -3.05 23.81
CA ARG A 252 -2.84 -2.69 24.66
C ARG A 252 -2.32 -1.29 24.31
N LEU A 253 -2.19 -0.42 25.33
CA LEU A 253 -1.79 0.98 25.17
C LEU A 253 -0.39 1.33 25.71
N ASP A 254 0.24 0.42 26.47
CA ASP A 254 1.57 0.58 27.06
C ASP A 254 2.71 0.13 26.13
N GLY A 255 2.38 -0.26 24.89
CA GLY A 255 3.35 -0.60 23.86
C GLY A 255 4.33 0.54 23.57
N ARG A 256 5.61 0.20 23.41
CA ARG A 256 6.69 1.14 23.09
C ARG A 256 7.32 0.79 21.75
N VAL A 257 7.40 1.79 20.88
CA VAL A 257 7.86 1.66 19.50
C VAL A 257 9.32 2.10 19.39
N GLU A 258 10.14 1.25 18.77
CA GLU A 258 11.54 1.52 18.45
C GLU A 258 11.69 2.43 17.22
N PRO A 259 12.77 3.23 17.12
CA PRO A 259 13.89 3.33 18.07
C PRO A 259 13.63 4.26 19.27
N ASP A 260 12.63 5.14 19.18
CA ASP A 260 12.45 6.27 20.10
C ASP A 260 11.75 5.89 21.43
N GLY A 261 11.18 4.68 21.53
CA GLY A 261 10.39 4.23 22.67
C GLY A 261 9.06 4.97 22.86
N LYS A 262 8.47 5.49 21.78
CA LYS A 262 7.18 6.21 21.78
C LYS A 262 6.03 5.28 22.12
N THR A 263 5.03 5.80 22.83
CA THR A 263 3.73 5.12 23.06
C THR A 263 2.67 5.62 22.09
N VAL A 264 1.53 4.93 22.02
CA VAL A 264 0.36 5.39 21.24
C VAL A 264 -0.09 6.81 21.64
N LEU A 265 0.05 7.17 22.92
CA LEU A 265 -0.34 8.50 23.39
C LEU A 265 0.61 9.60 22.89
N HIS A 266 1.90 9.32 22.71
CA HIS A 266 2.82 10.26 22.06
C HIS A 266 2.40 10.55 20.61
N ALA A 267 2.07 9.49 19.86
CA ALA A 267 1.60 9.61 18.48
C ALA A 267 0.26 10.37 18.40
N ALA A 268 -0.71 10.03 19.26
CA ALA A 268 -1.99 10.72 19.30
C ALA A 268 -1.88 12.19 19.71
N ALA A 269 -1.01 12.50 20.68
CA ALA A 269 -0.76 13.88 21.11
C ALA A 269 -0.13 14.73 20.01
N ALA A 270 0.63 14.13 19.09
CA ALA A 270 1.19 14.82 17.93
C ALA A 270 0.18 14.98 16.79
N ASN A 271 -0.59 13.93 16.48
CA ASN A 271 -1.26 13.81 15.17
C ASN A 271 -2.80 13.72 15.24
N CYS A 272 -3.38 13.44 16.41
CA CYS A 272 -4.83 13.23 16.57
C CYS A 272 -5.55 14.40 17.26
N SER A 273 -6.89 14.39 17.22
CA SER A 273 -7.75 15.34 17.96
C SER A 273 -7.66 15.15 19.48
N LEU A 274 -8.05 16.18 20.23
CA LEU A 274 -8.09 16.12 21.69
C LEU A 274 -9.02 15.00 22.18
N GLU A 275 -10.12 14.73 21.47
CA GLU A 275 -11.08 13.67 21.80
C GLU A 275 -10.41 12.30 21.77
N VAL A 276 -9.56 12.04 20.78
CA VAL A 276 -8.80 10.78 20.68
C VAL A 276 -7.79 10.66 21.82
N VAL A 277 -7.11 11.76 22.17
CA VAL A 277 -6.18 11.78 23.30
C VAL A 277 -6.91 11.47 24.61
N LYS A 278 -8.06 12.11 24.86
CA LYS A 278 -8.91 11.83 26.01
C LYS A 278 -9.37 10.38 26.04
N LEU A 279 -9.83 9.84 24.91
CA LEU A 279 -10.27 8.46 24.78
C LEU A 279 -9.16 7.47 25.17
N LEU A 280 -7.92 7.71 24.71
CA LEU A 280 -6.78 6.85 25.06
C LEU A 280 -6.44 6.92 26.55
N VAL A 281 -6.51 8.10 27.17
CA VAL A 281 -6.27 8.27 28.61
C VAL A 281 -7.37 7.62 29.44
N GLU A 282 -8.64 7.79 29.05
CA GLU A 282 -9.78 7.08 29.65
C GLU A 282 -9.64 5.54 29.50
N GLY A 283 -8.99 5.11 28.42
CA GLY A 283 -8.60 3.71 28.17
C GLY A 283 -7.40 3.21 28.98
N GLY A 284 -6.79 4.05 29.81
CA GLY A 284 -5.65 3.69 30.67
C GLY A 284 -4.27 3.96 30.07
N ALA A 285 -4.15 4.74 29.00
CA ALA A 285 -2.85 5.20 28.52
C ALA A 285 -2.18 6.15 29.54
N ASP A 286 -0.91 5.91 29.82
CA ASP A 286 -0.13 6.72 30.76
C ASP A 286 0.18 8.11 30.20
N VAL A 287 -0.49 9.13 30.76
CA VAL A 287 -0.31 10.55 30.42
C VAL A 287 1.09 11.08 30.80
N TYR A 288 1.81 10.38 31.68
CA TYR A 288 3.16 10.72 32.13
C TYR A 288 4.26 9.96 31.40
N ALA A 289 3.89 9.13 30.41
CA ALA A 289 4.85 8.36 29.64
C ALA A 289 5.90 9.30 29.01
N ARG A 290 7.15 8.85 29.07
CA ARG A 290 8.30 9.48 28.41
C ARG A 290 8.89 8.54 27.38
N ASP A 291 9.31 9.09 26.25
CA ASP A 291 10.11 8.38 25.25
C ASP A 291 11.57 8.21 25.71
N LYS A 292 12.43 7.61 24.89
CA LYS A 292 13.85 7.36 25.25
C LYS A 292 14.69 8.62 25.35
N GLU A 293 14.30 9.69 24.68
CA GLU A 293 14.92 11.01 24.82
C GLU A 293 14.38 11.77 26.04
N GLY A 294 13.46 11.16 26.80
CA GLY A 294 12.84 11.75 27.98
C GLY A 294 11.72 12.74 27.66
N ARG A 295 11.30 12.84 26.39
CA ARG A 295 10.24 13.76 25.96
C ARG A 295 8.88 13.26 26.42
N SER A 296 8.07 14.18 26.92
CA SER A 296 6.70 13.92 27.38
C SER A 296 5.67 14.11 26.26
N ILE A 297 4.45 13.58 26.41
CA ILE A 297 3.35 13.82 25.48
C ILE A 297 3.04 15.33 25.28
N LEU A 298 3.29 16.16 26.29
CA LEU A 298 3.12 17.61 26.21
C LEU A 298 4.10 18.23 25.21
N GLU A 299 5.34 17.74 25.16
CA GLU A 299 6.34 18.22 24.21
C GLU A 299 5.97 17.85 22.77
N TYR A 300 5.40 16.66 22.56
CA TYR A 300 4.85 16.26 21.25
C TYR A 300 3.67 17.15 20.83
N ALA A 301 2.70 17.38 21.74
CA ALA A 301 1.57 18.27 21.45
C ALA A 301 2.01 19.70 21.15
N ARG A 302 3.03 20.22 21.86
CA ARG A 302 3.63 21.54 21.59
C ARG A 302 4.34 21.59 20.24
N GLY A 303 5.18 20.59 19.94
CA GLY A 303 5.90 20.48 18.68
C GLY A 303 4.97 20.45 17.47
N SER A 304 3.85 19.74 17.58
CA SER A 304 2.81 19.64 16.55
C SER A 304 1.74 20.73 16.61
N ARG A 305 1.89 21.73 17.49
CA ARG A 305 0.98 22.89 17.65
C ARG A 305 -0.48 22.48 17.94
N ARG A 306 -0.69 21.41 18.70
CA ARG A 306 -2.00 20.92 19.15
C ARG A 306 -2.48 21.71 20.37
N ILE A 307 -2.90 22.96 20.16
CA ILE A 307 -3.19 23.93 21.24
C ILE A 307 -4.18 23.38 22.27
N GLU A 308 -5.31 22.81 21.82
CA GLU A 308 -6.32 22.24 22.72
C GLU A 308 -5.78 21.07 23.55
N THR A 309 -4.93 20.23 22.96
CA THR A 309 -4.26 19.13 23.66
C THR A 309 -3.26 19.64 24.68
N VAL A 310 -2.49 20.69 24.35
CA VAL A 310 -1.58 21.35 25.29
C VAL A 310 -2.34 21.92 26.48
N ASP A 311 -3.41 22.67 26.23
CA ASP A 311 -4.22 23.30 27.29
C ASP A 311 -4.85 22.24 28.20
N TRP A 312 -5.37 21.17 27.61
CA TRP A 312 -5.94 20.06 28.36
C TRP A 312 -4.89 19.32 29.20
N ILE A 313 -3.71 18.99 28.65
CA ILE A 313 -2.63 18.35 29.42
C ILE A 313 -2.21 19.27 30.57
N MET A 314 -1.94 20.55 30.31
CA MET A 314 -1.54 21.51 31.34
C MET A 314 -2.61 21.67 32.43
N GLY A 315 -3.89 21.70 32.05
CA GLY A 315 -5.01 21.76 32.98
C GLY A 315 -5.15 20.53 33.88
N ASN A 316 -4.93 19.32 33.37
CA ASN A 316 -5.00 18.10 34.19
C ASN A 316 -3.74 17.86 35.02
N THR A 317 -2.57 18.15 34.46
CA THR A 317 -1.28 17.92 35.13
C THR A 317 -1.11 18.84 36.34
N THR A 318 -1.58 20.09 36.25
CA THR A 318 -1.56 21.06 37.36
C THR A 318 -2.56 20.73 38.46
N LEU A 319 -3.70 20.11 38.13
CA LEU A 319 -4.67 19.68 39.13
C LEU A 319 -4.20 18.46 39.94
N GLU A 320 -3.55 17.47 39.32
CA GLU A 320 -3.02 16.31 40.07
C GLU A 320 -1.76 16.62 40.87
N THR A 321 -0.88 17.53 40.41
CA THR A 321 0.26 18.00 41.22
C THR A 321 -0.20 18.79 42.46
N LEU A 322 -1.30 19.55 42.36
CA LEU A 322 -1.89 20.22 43.52
C LEU A 322 -2.61 19.26 44.49
N VAL A 323 -3.10 18.10 44.02
CA VAL A 323 -3.77 17.10 44.87
C VAL A 323 -2.77 16.14 45.52
N THR A 324 -1.58 15.95 44.95
CA THR A 324 -0.52 15.09 45.52
C THR A 324 0.41 15.80 46.51
N GLU A 325 0.39 17.14 46.59
CA GLU A 325 1.14 17.90 47.62
C GLU A 325 0.35 18.14 48.93
N VAL A 326 -0.83 17.52 49.11
CA VAL A 326 -1.71 17.76 50.29
C VAL A 326 -1.97 16.50 51.14
N PHE A 327 -1.25 15.39 50.94
CA PHE A 327 -1.30 14.24 51.86
C PHE A 327 0.08 13.71 52.21
#